data_AF-A0A2V7YU62-F1
#
_entry.id   AF-A0A2V7YU62-F1
#
_cell.length_a   1.000
_cell.length_b   1.000
_cell.length_c   1.000
_cell.angle_alpha   90.00
_cell.angle_beta   90.00
_cell.angle_gamma   90.00
#
_symmetry.space_group_name_H-M   'P 1'
#
loop_
_entity.id
_entity.type
_entity.pdbx_description
1 polymer ?
#
loop_
_entity_poly.entity_id
_entity_poly.type
_entity_poly.pdbx_seq_one_letter_code
_entity_poly.pdbx_strand_id
1 'polypeptide(L)'
;MERVLGFVDGFNLYFGIRAAGHKPLLWLDISKLVANLSKPHQTCLGVRYFTARINGPGPKHERQQTLLEAYETLGDCKVHFGMYQSNPHICASCGAQWMQASEKMTDVNIAVEMLSAAALDEFDTALLISADSDLAPAVQKTIQLFKKRVVV
;
A
#
# COMPACT_ATOMS: atom_id res chain seq x y z
N MET A 1 11.87 22.21 -7.85
CA MET A 1 10.98 21.87 -6.72
C MET A 1 10.97 20.36 -6.64
N GLU A 2 11.20 19.78 -5.46
CA GLU A 2 11.42 18.34 -5.31
C GLU A 2 10.08 17.59 -5.34
N ARG A 3 9.96 16.59 -6.22
CA ARG A 3 8.71 15.84 -6.44
C ARG A 3 8.59 14.67 -5.48
N VAL A 4 7.46 14.57 -4.79
CA VAL A 4 7.17 13.51 -3.81
C VAL A 4 6.03 12.64 -4.32
N LEU A 5 6.22 11.32 -4.27
CA LEU A 5 5.18 10.34 -4.59
C LEU A 5 4.99 9.37 -3.42
N GLY A 6 3.74 9.18 -2.99
CA GLY A 6 3.40 8.23 -1.93
C GLY A 6 3.21 6.81 -2.46
N PHE A 7 3.75 5.82 -1.76
CA PHE A 7 3.53 4.40 -1.99
C PHE A 7 2.94 3.80 -0.72
N VAL A 8 1.65 3.48 -0.72
CA VAL A 8 0.93 3.07 0.48
C VAL A 8 0.55 1.61 0.40
N ASP A 9 1.03 0.82 1.35
CA ASP A 9 0.59 -0.55 1.56
C ASP A 9 -0.70 -0.54 2.39
N GLY A 10 -1.83 -0.78 1.72
CA GLY A 10 -3.16 -0.65 2.30
C GLY A 10 -3.43 -1.63 3.43
N PHE A 11 -2.98 -2.89 3.32
CA PHE A 11 -3.20 -3.88 4.36
C PHE A 11 -2.26 -3.67 5.55
N ASN A 12 -0.98 -3.38 5.29
CA ASN A 12 -0.03 -3.06 6.35
C ASN A 12 -0.49 -1.85 7.17
N LEU A 13 -0.91 -0.77 6.48
CA LEU A 13 -1.48 0.41 7.13
C LEU A 13 -2.76 0.08 7.91
N TYR A 14 -3.70 -0.64 7.31
CA TYR A 14 -4.97 -1.03 7.95
C TYR A 14 -4.73 -1.81 9.25
N PHE A 15 -3.89 -2.85 9.19
CA PHE A 15 -3.60 -3.66 10.37
C PHE A 15 -2.78 -2.90 11.41
N GLY A 16 -1.85 -2.04 10.99
CA GLY A 16 -1.10 -1.16 11.88
C GLY A 16 -2.01 -0.21 12.67
N ILE A 17 -2.94 0.48 11.98
CA ILE A 17 -3.93 1.36 12.61
C ILE A 17 -4.82 0.58 13.60
N ARG A 18 -5.25 -0.62 13.21
CA ARG A 18 -6.06 -1.48 14.08
C ARG A 18 -5.31 -1.92 15.33
N ALA A 19 -4.05 -2.33 15.18
CA ALA A 19 -3.20 -2.74 16.29
C ALA A 19 -2.93 -1.58 17.26
N ALA A 20 -2.78 -0.36 16.74
CA ALA A 20 -2.63 0.86 17.53
C ALA A 20 -3.94 1.35 18.19
N GLY A 21 -5.09 0.71 17.90
CA GLY A 21 -6.38 1.06 18.50
C GLY A 21 -7.05 2.30 17.91
N HIS A 22 -6.50 2.90 16.84
CA HIS A 22 -7.00 4.15 16.25
C HIS A 22 -8.06 3.94 15.17
N LYS A 23 -9.17 3.28 15.52
CA LYS A 23 -10.26 2.94 14.58
C LYS A 23 -10.78 4.11 13.71
N PRO A 24 -10.88 5.37 14.19
CA PRO A 24 -11.31 6.48 13.35
C PRO A 24 -10.41 6.72 12.13
N LEU A 25 -9.12 6.35 12.21
CA LEU A 25 -8.16 6.49 11.11
C LEU A 25 -8.34 5.41 10.02
N LEU A 26 -9.26 4.47 10.18
CA LEU A 26 -9.57 3.50 9.11
C LEU A 26 -10.28 4.16 7.91
N TRP A 27 -10.77 5.40 8.07
CA TRP A 27 -11.33 6.23 7.01
C TRP A 27 -10.40 7.42 6.68
N LEU A 28 -9.09 7.16 6.68
CA LEU A 28 -8.08 8.18 6.44
C LEU A 28 -8.08 8.60 4.96
N ASP A 29 -7.99 9.90 4.73
CA ASP A 29 -7.70 10.48 3.42
C ASP A 29 -6.20 10.31 3.13
N ILE A 30 -5.86 9.29 2.34
CA ILE A 30 -4.46 8.92 2.04
C ILE A 30 -3.74 10.00 1.24
N SER A 31 -4.44 10.71 0.36
CA SER A 31 -3.86 11.83 -0.40
C SER A 31 -3.45 12.95 0.54
N LYS A 32 -4.33 13.32 1.49
CA LYS A 32 -3.99 14.29 2.54
C LYS A 32 -2.89 13.80 3.48
N LEU A 33 -2.84 12.52 3.81
CA LEU A 33 -1.74 11.98 4.62
C LEU A 33 -0.39 12.27 3.94
N VAL A 34 -0.23 11.88 2.68
CA VAL A 34 1.03 12.04 1.93
C VAL A 34 1.35 13.52 1.69
N ALA A 35 0.34 14.34 1.38
CA ALA A 35 0.50 15.77 1.24
C ALA A 35 0.99 16.43 2.56
N ASN A 36 0.45 16.03 3.71
CA ASN A 36 0.86 16.57 5.02
C ASN A 36 2.23 16.06 5.49
N LEU A 37 2.69 14.90 5.01
CA LEU A 37 4.04 14.40 5.28
C LEU A 37 5.10 15.09 4.40
N SER A 38 4.70 15.66 3.26
CA SER A 38 5.56 16.42 2.36
C SER A 38 6.02 17.75 2.99
N LYS A 39 7.22 18.20 2.65
CA LYS A 39 7.82 19.45 3.16
C LYS A 39 7.43 20.65 2.30
N PRO A 40 7.52 21.90 2.82
CA PRO A 40 7.15 23.10 2.08
C PRO A 40 7.89 23.33 0.74
N HIS A 41 9.10 22.77 0.58
CA HIS A 41 9.89 22.86 -0.66
C HIS A 41 9.60 21.71 -1.65
N GLN A 42 8.70 20.80 -1.29
CA GLN A 42 8.33 19.63 -2.06
C GLN A 42 6.94 19.79 -2.70
N THR A 43 6.74 19.15 -3.85
CA THR A 43 5.45 19.02 -4.52
C THR A 43 4.94 17.59 -4.37
N CYS A 44 3.81 17.41 -3.70
CA CYS A 44 3.13 16.10 -3.63
C CYS A 44 2.47 15.82 -4.98
N LEU A 45 2.93 14.77 -5.68
CA LEU A 45 2.39 14.32 -6.96
C LEU A 45 1.14 13.45 -6.80
N GLY A 46 0.92 12.91 -5.61
CA GLY A 46 -0.19 12.01 -5.30
C GLY A 46 0.27 10.73 -4.63
N VAL A 47 -0.57 9.69 -4.74
CA VAL A 47 -0.42 8.42 -4.03
C VAL A 47 -0.69 7.25 -4.95
N ARG A 48 0.15 6.23 -4.86
CA ARG A 48 -0.10 4.88 -5.38
C ARG A 48 -0.47 4.00 -4.19
N TYR A 49 -1.74 3.59 -4.14
CA TYR A 49 -2.31 2.81 -3.04
C TYR A 49 -2.41 1.34 -3.45
N PHE A 50 -1.77 0.44 -2.71
CA PHE A 50 -1.66 -0.97 -3.04
C PHE A 50 -2.51 -1.81 -2.10
N THR A 51 -3.35 -2.68 -2.65
CA THR A 51 -4.25 -3.52 -1.85
C THR A 51 -4.78 -4.70 -2.67
N ALA A 52 -5.36 -5.71 -2.04
CA ALA A 52 -6.21 -6.68 -2.71
C ALA A 52 -7.70 -6.51 -2.35
N ARG A 53 -8.60 -6.74 -3.33
CA ARG A 53 -10.04 -6.76 -3.07
C ARG A 53 -10.40 -7.99 -2.26
N ILE A 54 -10.95 -7.80 -1.06
CA ILE A 54 -11.43 -8.89 -0.22
C ILE A 54 -12.56 -9.61 -0.98
N ASN A 55 -12.52 -10.93 -1.06
CA ASN A 55 -13.58 -11.71 -1.68
C ASN A 55 -14.62 -12.17 -0.65
N GLY A 56 -15.88 -12.24 -1.08
CA GLY A 56 -16.98 -12.84 -0.33
C GLY A 56 -17.99 -11.84 0.25
N PRO A 57 -19.22 -12.29 0.57
CA PRO A 57 -20.27 -11.42 1.10
C PRO A 57 -19.98 -10.99 2.55
N GLY A 58 -20.41 -9.77 2.90
CA GLY A 58 -20.48 -9.31 4.29
C GLY A 58 -19.89 -7.92 4.56
N PRO A 59 -20.02 -7.42 5.79
CA PRO A 59 -19.76 -6.02 6.14
C PRO A 59 -18.27 -5.62 6.05
N LYS A 60 -17.34 -6.59 5.95
CA LYS A 60 -15.92 -6.28 5.71
C LYS A 60 -15.68 -5.91 4.25
N HIS A 61 -16.25 -6.66 3.32
CA HIS A 61 -16.18 -6.39 1.89
C HIS A 61 -16.81 -5.04 1.58
N GLU A 62 -18.04 -4.80 2.06
CA GLU A 62 -18.76 -3.54 1.82
C GLU A 62 -17.95 -2.32 2.28
N ARG A 63 -17.41 -2.35 3.51
CA ARG A 63 -16.59 -1.23 4.03
C ARG A 63 -15.31 -1.01 3.22
N GLN A 64 -14.65 -2.07 2.79
CA GLN A 64 -13.46 -1.93 1.94
C GLN A 64 -13.85 -1.37 0.59
N GLN A 65 -14.93 -1.88 -0.02
CA GLN A 65 -15.43 -1.39 -1.29
C GLN A 65 -15.75 0.10 -1.24
N THR A 66 -16.49 0.56 -0.22
CA THR A 66 -16.80 2.00 -0.06
C THR A 66 -15.52 2.84 0.07
N LEU A 67 -14.51 2.35 0.79
CA LEU A 67 -13.22 3.05 0.93
C LEU A 67 -12.50 3.16 -0.42
N LEU A 68 -12.45 2.06 -1.18
CA LEU A 68 -11.76 2.01 -2.47
C LEU A 68 -12.47 2.86 -3.51
N GLU A 69 -13.80 2.81 -3.56
CA GLU A 69 -14.61 3.70 -4.41
C GLU A 69 -14.35 5.16 -4.06
N ALA A 70 -14.25 5.52 -2.77
CA ALA A 70 -13.89 6.86 -2.36
C ALA A 70 -12.48 7.25 -2.83
N TYR A 71 -11.49 6.36 -2.71
CA TYR A 71 -10.13 6.62 -3.21
C TYR A 71 -10.06 6.75 -4.73
N GLU A 72 -10.85 5.98 -5.48
CA GLU A 72 -10.96 6.09 -6.94
C GLU A 72 -11.55 7.45 -7.38
N THR A 73 -12.27 8.17 -6.49
CA THR A 73 -12.72 9.54 -6.77
C THR A 73 -11.64 10.61 -6.54
N LEU A 74 -10.53 10.28 -5.89
CA LEU A 74 -9.42 11.20 -5.65
C LEU A 74 -8.53 11.23 -6.91
N GLY A 75 -8.49 12.37 -7.60
CA GLY A 75 -7.72 12.52 -8.86
C GLY A 75 -6.21 12.34 -8.71
N ASP A 76 -5.69 12.38 -7.48
CA ASP A 76 -4.29 12.19 -7.12
C ASP A 76 -4.03 10.83 -6.43
N CYS A 77 -5.00 9.92 -6.42
CA CYS A 77 -4.84 8.56 -5.91
C CYS A 77 -5.00 7.54 -7.04
N LYS A 78 -4.00 6.68 -7.21
CA LYS A 78 -4.06 5.53 -8.11
C LYS A 78 -4.06 4.24 -7.29
N VAL A 79 -5.13 3.47 -7.41
CA VAL A 79 -5.27 2.18 -6.71
C VAL A 79 -4.70 1.04 -7.57
N HIS A 80 -3.81 0.24 -6.98
CA HIS A 80 -3.19 -0.93 -7.58
C HIS A 80 -3.68 -2.19 -6.88
N PHE A 81 -4.31 -3.09 -7.64
CA PHE A 81 -4.89 -4.31 -7.10
C PHE A 81 -3.92 -5.50 -7.19
N GLY A 82 -3.61 -6.10 -6.05
CA GLY A 82 -3.07 -7.45 -5.93
C GLY A 82 -4.17 -8.51 -6.04
N MET A 83 -3.86 -9.74 -5.66
CA MET A 83 -4.82 -10.84 -5.63
C MET A 83 -5.21 -11.21 -4.21
N TYR A 84 -6.49 -11.46 -3.99
CA TYR A 84 -6.99 -12.03 -2.74
C TYR A 84 -7.36 -13.50 -2.99
N GLN A 85 -6.54 -14.41 -2.47
CA GLN A 85 -6.68 -15.85 -2.73
C GLN A 85 -7.04 -16.59 -1.45
N SER A 86 -8.10 -17.38 -1.51
CA SER A 86 -8.50 -18.30 -0.44
C SER A 86 -7.93 -19.68 -0.73
N ASN A 87 -6.94 -20.08 0.05
CA ASN A 87 -6.29 -21.38 -0.08
C ASN A 87 -6.73 -22.31 1.05
N PRO A 88 -6.92 -23.62 0.78
CA PRO A 88 -7.16 -24.59 1.84
C PRO A 88 -5.91 -24.70 2.71
N HIS A 89 -6.08 -24.53 4.01
CA HIS A 89 -5.04 -24.72 5.01
C HIS A 89 -5.36 -25.95 5.84
N ILE A 90 -4.33 -26.76 6.12
CA ILE A 90 -4.44 -27.99 6.90
C ILE A 90 -3.59 -27.84 8.16
N CYS A 91 -4.17 -28.09 9.32
CA CYS A 91 -3.40 -28.15 10.56
C CYS A 91 -2.48 -29.37 10.55
N ALA A 92 -1.17 -29.14 10.67
CA ALA A 92 -0.19 -30.21 10.74
C ALA A 92 -0.36 -31.13 11.97
N SER A 93 -0.98 -30.64 13.05
CA SER A 93 -1.14 -31.40 14.29
C SER A 93 -2.40 -32.26 14.35
N CYS A 94 -3.50 -31.84 13.72
CA CYS A 94 -4.80 -32.51 13.87
C CYS A 94 -5.55 -32.78 12.56
N GLY A 95 -5.01 -32.34 11.42
CA GLY A 95 -5.64 -32.55 10.11
C GLY A 95 -6.87 -31.68 9.83
N ALA A 96 -7.27 -30.81 10.75
CA ALA A 96 -8.38 -29.88 10.53
C ALA A 96 -8.11 -29.01 9.30
N GLN A 97 -9.14 -28.80 8.48
CA GLN A 97 -9.07 -28.01 7.26
C GLN A 97 -9.93 -26.76 7.37
N TRP A 98 -9.40 -25.62 6.95
CA TRP A 98 -10.15 -24.38 6.80
C TRP A 98 -9.64 -23.59 5.61
N MET A 99 -10.48 -22.71 5.06
CA MET A 99 -10.05 -21.76 4.03
C MET A 99 -9.32 -20.60 4.71
N GLN A 100 -8.05 -20.40 4.35
CA GLN A 100 -7.29 -19.24 4.78
C GLN A 100 -7.15 -18.28 3.60
N ALA A 101 -7.69 -17.08 3.77
CA ALA A 101 -7.48 -16.03 2.80
C ALA A 101 -6.10 -15.41 2.98
N SER A 102 -5.41 -15.17 1.86
CA SER A 102 -4.12 -14.50 1.81
C SER A 102 -4.13 -13.45 0.71
N GLU A 103 -3.58 -12.29 1.04
CA GLU A 103 -3.20 -11.30 0.04
C GLU A 103 -1.93 -11.78 -0.68
N LYS A 104 -1.88 -11.56 -1.99
CA LYS A 104 -0.76 -11.91 -2.86
C LYS A 104 -0.45 -10.75 -3.79
N MET A 105 0.81 -10.69 -4.21
CA MET A 105 1.36 -9.74 -5.17
C MET A 105 1.44 -8.28 -4.73
N THR A 106 0.94 -7.90 -3.55
CA THR A 106 0.95 -6.48 -3.11
C THR A 106 2.37 -5.94 -2.98
N ASP A 107 3.22 -6.66 -2.27
CA ASP A 107 4.65 -6.38 -2.07
C ASP A 107 5.42 -6.38 -3.41
N VAL A 108 5.13 -7.32 -4.31
CA VAL A 108 5.68 -7.32 -5.68
C VAL A 108 5.21 -6.10 -6.48
N ASN A 109 3.93 -5.75 -6.41
CA ASN A 109 3.37 -4.60 -7.11
C ASN A 109 4.00 -3.29 -6.60
N ILE A 110 4.17 -3.13 -5.29
CA ILE A 110 4.86 -1.98 -4.68
C ILE A 110 6.29 -1.89 -5.23
N ALA A 111 7.03 -2.99 -5.19
CA ALA A 111 8.42 -3.02 -5.64
C ALA A 111 8.54 -2.67 -7.14
N VAL A 112 7.74 -3.30 -8.00
CA VAL A 112 7.74 -3.06 -9.45
C VAL A 112 7.35 -1.63 -9.77
N GLU A 113 6.30 -1.11 -9.14
CA GLU A 113 5.76 0.22 -9.44
C GLU A 113 6.71 1.31 -8.94
N MET A 114 7.35 1.13 -7.78
CA MET A 114 8.36 2.05 -7.25
C MET A 114 9.62 2.08 -8.13
N LEU A 115 10.14 0.90 -8.52
CA LEU A 115 11.31 0.81 -9.41
C LEU A 115 11.00 1.39 -10.80
N SER A 116 9.80 1.13 -11.33
CA SER A 116 9.39 1.66 -12.64
C SER A 116 9.27 3.18 -12.62
N ALA A 117 8.62 3.76 -11.62
CA ALA A 117 8.54 5.21 -11.48
C ALA A 117 9.92 5.86 -11.25
N ALA A 118 10.81 5.19 -10.53
CA ALA A 118 12.17 5.67 -10.36
C ALA A 118 12.94 5.66 -11.70
N ALA A 119 12.78 4.60 -12.50
CA ALA A 119 13.40 4.46 -13.81
C ALA A 119 12.87 5.47 -14.84
N LEU A 120 11.58 5.79 -14.76
CA LEU A 120 10.91 6.80 -15.59
C LEU A 120 11.08 8.24 -15.08
N ASP A 121 11.87 8.42 -14.01
CA ASP A 121 12.12 9.71 -13.38
C ASP A 121 10.83 10.44 -12.97
N GLU A 122 9.83 9.73 -12.43
CA GLU A 122 8.53 10.32 -12.08
C GLU A 122 8.57 11.10 -10.75
N PHE A 123 9.45 10.74 -9.82
CA PHE A 123 9.58 11.36 -8.50
C PHE A 123 11.04 11.59 -8.12
N ASP A 124 11.28 12.43 -7.12
CA ASP A 124 12.61 12.64 -6.53
C ASP A 124 12.70 11.98 -5.13
N THR A 125 11.61 12.06 -4.37
CA THR A 125 11.41 11.37 -3.09
C THR A 125 10.18 10.46 -3.11
N ALA A 126 10.36 9.21 -2.70
CA ALA A 126 9.26 8.30 -2.38
C ALA A 126 8.96 8.34 -0.88
N LEU A 127 7.68 8.46 -0.52
CA LEU A 127 7.18 8.18 0.82
C LEU A 127 6.57 6.77 0.82
N LEU A 128 7.30 5.79 1.34
CA LEU A 128 6.83 4.42 1.47
C LEU A 128 6.14 4.23 2.82
N ILE A 129 4.84 3.99 2.82
CA ILE A 129 4.05 3.75 4.02
C ILE A 129 3.79 2.25 4.11
N SER A 130 4.75 1.53 4.69
CA SER A 130 4.66 0.12 5.04
C SER A 130 5.72 -0.23 6.10
N ALA A 131 5.39 -1.17 6.97
CA ALA A 131 6.32 -1.80 7.90
C ALA A 131 6.82 -3.17 7.40
N ASP A 132 6.56 -3.53 6.15
CA ASP A 132 6.98 -4.80 5.57
C ASP A 132 8.48 -4.79 5.19
N SER A 133 9.26 -5.63 5.86
CA SER A 133 10.69 -5.77 5.62
C SER A 133 11.01 -6.35 4.24
N ASP A 134 10.07 -7.06 3.61
CA ASP A 134 10.29 -7.66 2.28
C ASP A 134 10.43 -6.60 1.18
N LEU A 135 10.05 -5.35 1.45
CA LEU A 135 10.25 -4.21 0.55
C LEU A 135 11.66 -3.61 0.62
N ALA A 136 12.48 -3.98 1.62
CA ALA A 136 13.82 -3.42 1.79
C ALA A 136 14.74 -3.55 0.55
N PRO A 137 14.76 -4.68 -0.19
CA PRO A 137 15.53 -4.79 -1.42
C PRO A 137 15.09 -3.78 -2.50
N ALA A 138 13.78 -3.55 -2.63
CA ALA A 138 13.25 -2.58 -3.58
C ALA A 138 13.67 -1.15 -3.21
N VAL A 139 13.58 -0.79 -1.92
CA VAL A 139 14.07 0.50 -1.41
C VAL A 139 15.55 0.69 -1.71
N GLN A 140 16.39 -0.30 -1.40
CA GLN A 140 17.82 -0.24 -1.65
C GLN A 140 18.14 -0.05 -3.14
N LYS A 141 17.46 -0.80 -4.03
CA LYS A 141 17.67 -0.68 -5.48
C LYS A 141 17.21 0.67 -6.03
N THR A 142 16.09 1.20 -5.53
CA THR A 142 15.61 2.55 -5.89
C THR A 142 16.66 3.63 -5.59
N ILE A 143 17.28 3.56 -4.41
CA ILE A 143 18.34 4.50 -4.02
C ILE A 143 19.61 4.29 -4.85
N GLN A 144 20.08 3.04 -4.96
CA GLN A 144 21.37 2.72 -5.60
C GLN A 144 21.40 2.96 -7.11
N LEU A 145 20.33 2.58 -7.81
CA LEU A 145 20.29 2.63 -9.28
C LEU A 145 19.85 3.98 -9.81
N PHE A 146 18.90 4.64 -9.13
CA PHE A 146 18.25 5.84 -9.64
C PHE A 146 18.57 7.10 -8.82
N LYS A 147 19.39 6.98 -7.76
CA LYS A 147 19.77 8.09 -6.87
C LYS A 147 18.57 8.83 -6.27
N LYS A 148 17.45 8.11 -6.08
CA LYS A 148 16.24 8.65 -5.47
C LYS A 148 16.33 8.61 -3.95
N ARG A 149 15.57 9.47 -3.28
CA ARG A 149 15.37 9.40 -1.84
C ARG A 149 14.14 8.55 -1.56
N VAL A 150 14.25 7.67 -0.56
CA VAL A 150 13.10 6.90 -0.05
C VAL A 150 13.02 7.14 1.45
N VAL A 151 11.84 7.54 1.92
CA VAL A 151 11.52 7.67 3.34
C VAL A 151 10.49 6.60 3.66
N VAL A 152 10.77 5.80 4.68
CA VAL A 152 9.89 4.73 5.19
C VAL A 152 9.37 5.17 6.55
#